data_AF-A0A4P7DAT7-F1
#
_entry.id   AF-A0A4P7DAT7-F1
#
_cell.length_a   1.000
_cell.length_b   1.000
_cell.length_c   1.000
_cell.angle_alpha   90.00
_cell.angle_beta   90.00
_cell.angle_gamma   90.00
#
_symmetry.space_group_name_H-M   'P 1'
#
loop_
_entity.id
_entity.type
_entity.pdbx_description
1 polymer ?
#
loop_
_entity_poly.entity_id
_entity_poly.type
_entity_poly.pdbx_seq_one_letter_code
_entity_poly.pdbx_strand_id
1 'polypeptide(L)' 'MSLSNAEKKALLNASLTGVDAIDAQIEILRAAYPHAFHTLDSLATRRFFDQPKHELPSRGFVRAYETGQDG' A
#
# COMPACT_ATOMS: atom_id res chain seq x y z
N MET A 1 -8.32 -13.12 8.74
CA MET A 1 -8.10 -12.44 10.02
C MET A 1 -8.56 -11.00 9.83
N SER A 2 -9.33 -10.44 10.76
CA SER A 2 -9.92 -9.10 10.63
C SER A 2 -9.36 -8.21 11.73
N LEU A 3 -9.04 -6.97 11.40
CA LEU A 3 -8.56 -6.00 12.39
C LEU A 3 -9.57 -5.80 13.53
N SER A 4 -9.06 -5.69 14.74
CA SER A 4 -9.83 -5.25 15.90
C SER A 4 -10.31 -3.80 15.73
N ASN A 5 -11.31 -3.40 16.53
CA ASN A 5 -11.78 -2.02 16.51
C ASN A 5 -10.71 -1.00 16.92
N ALA A 6 -9.78 -1.39 17.79
CA ALA A 6 -8.66 -0.54 18.19
C ALA A 6 -7.71 -0.30 17.02
N GLU A 7 -7.35 -1.35 16.28
CA GLU A 7 -6.45 -1.26 15.12
C GLU A 7 -7.08 -0.49 13.97
N LYS A 8 -8.38 -0.67 13.73
CA LYS A 8 -9.15 0.16 12.78
C LYS A 8 -9.11 1.63 13.16
N LYS A 9 -9.30 1.95 14.44
CA LYS A 9 -9.24 3.32 14.93
C LYS A 9 -7.84 3.91 14.84
N ALA A 10 -6.81 3.12 15.09
CA ALA A 10 -5.41 3.54 14.95
C ALA A 10 -5.09 3.89 13.48
N LEU A 11 -5.49 3.05 12.52
CA LEU A 11 -5.34 3.35 11.09
C LEU A 11 -6.14 4.59 10.67
N LEU A 12 -7.37 4.74 11.16
CA LEU A 12 -8.18 5.94 10.89
C LEU A 12 -7.48 7.20 11.40
N ASN A 13 -6.96 7.17 12.63
CA ASN A 13 -6.23 8.32 13.19
C ASN A 13 -4.94 8.62 12.43
N ALA A 14 -4.18 7.59 12.02
CA ALA A 14 -3.00 7.74 11.20
C ALA A 14 -3.32 8.42 9.87
N SER A 15 -4.46 8.08 9.25
CA SER A 15 -4.90 8.70 8.00
C SER A 15 -5.18 10.19 8.09
N LEU A 16 -5.50 10.70 9.29
CA LEU A 16 -5.69 12.14 9.54
C LEU A 16 -4.36 12.88 9.66
N THR A 17 -3.26 12.17 9.93
CA THR A 17 -1.93 12.76 10.14
C THR A 17 -1.13 12.80 8.83
N GLY A 18 -1.20 11.74 8.03
CA GLY A 18 -0.52 11.68 6.74
C GLY A 18 0.00 10.29 6.39
N VAL A 19 0.61 10.18 5.21
CA VAL A 19 1.08 8.90 4.66
C VAL A 19 2.15 8.23 5.53
N ASP A 20 3.10 9.00 6.06
CA ASP A 20 4.16 8.46 6.93
C ASP A 20 3.60 7.81 8.20
N ALA A 21 2.53 8.39 8.76
CA ALA A 21 1.86 7.83 9.93
C ALA A 21 1.08 6.55 9.60
N ILE A 22 0.50 6.47 8.39
CA ILE A 22 -0.13 5.25 7.90
C ILE A 22 0.92 4.14 7.76
N ASP A 23 2.05 4.43 7.13
CA ASP A 23 3.12 3.46 6.91
C ASP A 23 3.67 2.94 8.24
N ALA A 24 3.93 3.84 9.20
CA ALA A 24 4.33 3.44 10.54
C ALA A 24 3.31 2.52 11.22
N GLN A 25 2.01 2.82 11.07
CA GLN A 25 0.94 1.98 11.65
C GLN A 25 0.82 0.62 10.94
N ILE A 26 1.06 0.56 9.64
CA ILE A 26 1.10 -0.69 8.86
C ILE A 26 2.27 -1.56 9.31
N GLU A 27 3.44 -0.97 9.56
CA GLU A 27 4.62 -1.70 10.07
C GLU A 27 4.36 -2.33 11.44
N ILE A 28 3.69 -1.60 12.34
CA ILE A 28 3.24 -2.14 13.63
C ILE A 28 2.32 -3.36 13.44
N LEU A 29 1.34 -3.25 12.54
CA LEU A 29 0.42 -4.35 12.25
C LEU A 29 1.13 -5.55 11.60
N ARG A 30 2.11 -5.31 10.74
CA ARG A 30 2.90 -6.36 10.09
C ARG A 30 3.77 -7.12 11.10
N ALA A 31 4.35 -6.41 12.06
CA ALA A 31 5.10 -7.03 13.15
C ALA A 31 4.19 -7.88 14.07
N ALA A 32 2.98 -7.40 14.37
CA ALA A 32 2.03 -8.12 15.22
C ALA A 32 1.41 -9.34 14.51
N TYR A 33 1.16 -9.24 13.20
CA TYR A 33 0.46 -10.28 12.42
C TYR A 33 1.16 -10.58 11.09
N PRO A 34 2.36 -11.17 11.10
CA PRO A 34 3.16 -11.36 9.89
C PRO A 34 2.43 -12.19 8.82
N HIS A 35 1.60 -13.16 9.24
CA HIS A 35 0.83 -14.00 8.32
C HIS A 35 -0.41 -13.32 7.70
N ALA A 36 -0.78 -12.12 8.19
CA ALA A 36 -1.89 -11.35 7.63
C ALA A 36 -1.47 -10.51 6.41
N PHE A 37 -0.16 -10.37 6.18
CA PHE A 37 0.40 -9.61 5.06
C PHE A 37 0.97 -10.53 4.00
N HIS A 38 0.95 -10.08 2.76
CA HIS A 38 1.61 -10.78 1.68
C HIS A 38 3.13 -10.58 1.76
N THR A 39 3.88 -11.67 1.64
CA THR A 39 5.31 -11.65 1.32
C THR A 39 5.52 -11.43 -0.18
N LEU A 40 6.73 -11.05 -0.59
CA LEU A 40 7.10 -10.94 -2.00
C LEU A 40 6.78 -12.22 -2.80
N ASP A 41 7.05 -13.39 -2.22
CA ASP A 41 6.74 -14.68 -2.84
C ASP A 41 5.23 -14.91 -2.99
N SER A 42 4.45 -14.56 -1.97
CA SER A 42 2.99 -14.68 -2.02
C SER A 42 2.34 -13.65 -2.96
N LEU A 43 2.98 -12.49 -3.17
CA LEU A 43 2.57 -11.51 -4.17
C LEU A 43 2.88 -12.00 -5.58
N ALA A 44 4.06 -12.56 -5.82
CA ALA A 44 4.48 -13.06 -7.12
C ALA A 44 3.59 -14.20 -7.64
N THR A 45 3.01 -14.99 -6.74
CA THR A 45 2.09 -16.09 -7.08
C THR A 45 0.64 -15.63 -7.26
N ARG A 46 0.29 -14.39 -6.89
CA ARG A 46 -1.04 -13.84 -7.12
C ARG A 46 -1.18 -13.34 -8.55
N ARG A 47 -2.19 -13.87 -9.26
CA ARG A 47 -2.69 -13.25 -10.48
C ARG A 47 -3.52 -12.03 -10.10
N PHE A 48 -2.95 -10.84 -10.27
CA PHE A 48 -3.72 -9.61 -10.29
C PHE A 48 -4.50 -9.59 -11.61
N PHE A 49 -5.82 -9.53 -11.53
CA PHE A 49 -6.70 -9.54 -12.71
C PHE A 49 -6.53 -8.29 -13.60
N ASP A 50 -5.78 -7.29 -13.13
CA ASP A 50 -5.40 -6.08 -13.86
C ASP A 50 -4.08 -6.21 -14.64
N GLN A 51 -3.52 -7.40 -14.85
CA GLN A 51 -2.46 -7.54 -15.84
C GLN A 51 -3.10 -7.42 -17.24
N PRO A 52 -2.90 -6.30 -17.98
CA PRO A 52 -3.55 -6.12 -19.26
C PRO A 52 -3.15 -7.26 -20.19
N LYS A 53 -4.14 -8.03 -20.63
CA LYS A 53 -3.94 -9.04 -21.68
C LYS A 53 -3.58 -8.28 -22.95
N HIS A 54 -2.35 -8.45 -23.40
CA HIS A 54 -1.81 -7.94 -24.66
C HIS A 54 -1.60 -6.42 -24.70
N GLU A 55 -0.33 -6.01 -24.75
CA GLU A 55 0.21 -4.83 -25.47
C GLU A 55 -0.42 -3.44 -25.23
N LEU A 56 -1.33 -3.27 -24.28
CA LEU A 56 -1.78 -1.94 -23.88
C LEU A 56 -0.74 -1.32 -22.96
N PRO A 57 -0.27 -0.09 -23.24
CA PRO A 57 0.74 0.55 -22.42
C PRO A 57 0.20 0.73 -21.01
N SER A 58 0.73 -0.04 -20.07
CA SER A 58 0.42 0.01 -18.64
C SER A 58 1.07 1.24 -17.98
N ARG A 59 0.95 2.41 -18.60
CA ARG A 59 1.31 3.69 -18.00
C ARG A 59 0.11 4.21 -17.23
N GLY A 60 -0.23 3.51 -16.15
CA GLY A 60 -0.88 4.17 -15.03
C GLY A 60 0.13 5.15 -14.47
N PHE A 61 0.10 6.39 -14.97
CA PHE A 61 0.92 7.48 -14.46
C PHE A 61 0.58 7.68 -12.97
N VAL A 62 1.39 7.13 -12.07
CA VAL A 62 1.60 7.79 -10.78
C VAL A 62 2.36 9.06 -11.16
N ARG A 63 1.68 10.22 -11.10
CA ARG A 63 2.34 11.53 -11.23
C ARG A 63 3.49 11.53 -10.21
N ALA A 64 4.72 11.34 -10.67
CA ALA A 64 5.88 11.71 -9.90
C ALA A 64 5.72 13.21 -9.61
N TYR A 65 5.82 13.57 -8.34
CA TYR A 65 5.83 14.95 -7.90
C TYR A 65 6.95 15.66 -8.65
N GLU A 66 6.62 16.60 -9.55
CA GLU A 66 7.61 17.46 -10.18
C GLU A 66 8.15 18.40 -9.09
N THR A 67 9.25 18.00 -8.44
CA THR A 67 10.16 18.96 -7.83
C THR A 67 10.86 19.67 -8.98
N GLY A 68 10.32 20.84 -9.34
CA GLY A 68 10.57 21.51 -10.60
C GLY A 68 11.94 22.15 -10.77
N GLN A 69 12.08 22.89 -11.86
CA GLN A 69 12.67 24.23 -11.84
C GLN A 69 12.41 24.96 -13.15
N ASP A 70 12.06 26.22 -12.99
CA ASP A 70 11.96 27.29 -13.97
C ASP A 70 13.19 27.42 -14.89
N GLY A 71 12.95 27.91 -16.11
CA GLY A 71 13.99 28.39 -17.04
C GLY A 71 13.57 28.33 -18.50
#